data_AF-A0A1V5FM02-F1
#
_entry.id   AF-A0A1V5FM02-F1
#
_cell.length_a   1.000
_cell.length_b   1.000
_cell.length_c   1.000
_cell.angle_alpha   90.00
_cell.angle_beta   90.00
_cell.angle_gamma   90.00
#
_symmetry.space_group_name_H-M   'P 1'
#
loop_
_entity.id
_entity.type
_entity.pdbx_description
1 polymer ?
#
loop_
_entity_poly.entity_id
_entity_poly.type
_entity_poly.pdbx_seq_one_letter_code
_entity_poly.pdbx_strand_id
1 'polypeptide(L)'
;MILEVVELLEEQPDLRDRPQLLELQDRKLRAASRYIERIDRAFSTLPYYHWELVSDEKIPGGEGGEQLITLREPLPGVTALSLRVNNQDVMIDSMEVIDVSGKVWEFNNPILLPAFRPRHEVCFLPLPTDLKQLRITSRTANPRPDQRRPRLTIHAGVCTLPESGKHALHHIHEARERIRNGESAAAAAQLRRAALLLQEFVNSRRL
;
A
#
# COMPACT_ATOMS: atom_id res chain seq x y z
N MET A 1 -1.02 -3.21 -24.38
CA MET A 1 0.19 -3.10 -23.54
C MET A 1 0.32 -4.22 -22.51
N ILE A 2 -0.47 -4.31 -21.43
CA ILE A 2 -0.28 -5.38 -20.42
C ILE A 2 -0.45 -6.78 -21.02
N LEU A 3 -1.48 -6.99 -21.85
CA LEU A 3 -1.72 -8.28 -22.51
C LEU A 3 -0.61 -8.66 -23.50
N GLU A 4 0.01 -7.70 -24.19
CA GLU A 4 1.18 -7.96 -25.04
C GLU A 4 2.37 -8.51 -24.23
N VAL A 5 2.55 -8.04 -22.99
CA VAL A 5 3.60 -8.56 -22.10
C VAL A 5 3.24 -9.97 -21.64
N VAL A 6 1.96 -10.26 -21.40
CA VAL A 6 1.50 -11.63 -21.08
C VAL A 6 1.82 -12.57 -22.23
N GLU A 7 1.39 -12.25 -23.44
CA GLU A 7 1.62 -13.07 -24.64
C GLU A 7 3.11 -13.38 -24.83
N LEU A 8 3.98 -12.36 -24.70
CA LEU A 8 5.43 -12.56 -24.80
C LEU A 8 5.98 -13.51 -23.73
N LEU A 9 5.56 -13.36 -22.48
CA LEU A 9 6.04 -14.21 -21.37
C LEU A 9 5.63 -15.68 -21.52
N GLU A 10 4.55 -15.94 -22.25
CA GLU A 10 4.07 -17.30 -22.52
C GLU A 10 4.77 -17.93 -23.71
N GLU A 11 4.99 -17.15 -24.77
CA GLU A 11 5.75 -17.59 -25.94
C GLU A 11 7.24 -17.79 -25.62
N GLN A 12 7.77 -16.99 -24.69
CA GLN A 12 9.20 -16.95 -24.34
C GLN A 12 9.37 -16.97 -22.82
N PRO A 13 9.23 -18.16 -22.18
CA PRO A 13 9.25 -18.26 -20.73
C PRO A 13 10.61 -17.99 -20.10
N ASP A 14 11.73 -18.06 -20.85
CA ASP A 14 13.03 -17.62 -20.34
C ASP A 14 13.52 -16.37 -21.09
N LEU A 15 13.34 -15.23 -20.44
CA LEU A 15 13.82 -13.94 -20.95
C LEU A 15 15.19 -13.55 -20.38
N ARG A 16 15.80 -14.36 -19.50
CA ARG A 16 17.07 -14.00 -18.82
C ARG A 16 18.23 -13.87 -19.77
N ASP A 17 18.24 -14.69 -20.82
CA ASP A 17 19.24 -14.63 -21.89
C ASP A 17 18.99 -13.48 -22.88
N ARG A 18 17.93 -12.68 -22.67
CA ARG A 18 17.51 -11.58 -23.54
C ARG A 18 17.30 -10.29 -22.74
N PRO A 19 18.38 -9.72 -22.16
CA PRO A 19 18.30 -8.57 -21.26
C PRO A 19 17.63 -7.34 -21.88
N GLN A 20 17.78 -7.15 -23.19
CA GLN A 20 17.14 -6.05 -23.94
C GLN A 20 15.61 -6.19 -23.98
N LEU A 21 15.09 -7.42 -24.09
CA LEU A 21 13.65 -7.68 -24.06
C LEU A 21 13.10 -7.47 -22.65
N LEU A 22 13.80 -7.95 -21.63
CA LEU A 22 13.45 -7.71 -20.22
C LEU A 22 13.35 -6.22 -19.92
N GLU A 23 14.33 -5.43 -20.33
CA GLU A 23 14.34 -3.99 -20.12
C GLU A 23 13.17 -3.32 -20.85
N LEU A 24 12.88 -3.71 -22.09
CA LEU A 24 11.74 -3.20 -22.84
C LEU A 24 10.41 -3.50 -22.13
N GLN A 25 10.22 -4.72 -21.60
CA GLN A 25 9.00 -5.08 -20.88
C GLN A 25 8.89 -4.33 -19.54
N ASP A 26 9.96 -4.20 -18.78
CA ASP A 26 9.96 -3.41 -17.53
C ASP A 26 9.60 -1.95 -17.83
N ARG A 27 10.12 -1.36 -18.91
CA ARG A 27 9.75 0.00 -19.36
C ARG A 27 8.26 0.11 -19.70
N LYS A 28 7.71 -0.84 -20.46
CA LYS A 28 6.26 -0.89 -20.77
C LYS A 28 5.42 -0.95 -19.49
N LEU A 29 5.76 -1.86 -18.58
CA LEU A 29 5.01 -2.03 -17.32
C LEU A 29 5.13 -0.79 -16.42
N ARG A 30 6.30 -0.14 -16.34
CA ARG A 30 6.45 1.15 -15.62
C ARG A 30 5.57 2.24 -16.21
N ALA A 31 5.50 2.35 -17.53
CA ALA A 31 4.66 3.34 -18.21
C ALA A 31 3.17 3.09 -17.91
N ALA A 32 2.73 1.83 -17.97
CA ALA A 32 1.38 1.42 -17.59
C ALA A 32 1.09 1.76 -16.13
N SER A 33 1.97 1.40 -15.18
CA SER A 33 1.80 1.72 -13.76
C SER A 33 1.63 3.22 -13.52
N ARG A 34 2.49 4.07 -14.09
CA ARG A 34 2.39 5.53 -13.94
C ARG A 34 1.07 6.08 -14.47
N TYR A 35 0.59 5.55 -15.59
CA TYR A 35 -0.68 5.97 -16.16
C TYR A 35 -1.87 5.58 -15.28
N ILE A 36 -1.90 4.33 -14.80
CA ILE A 36 -2.96 3.83 -13.90
C ILE A 36 -2.94 4.63 -12.59
N GLU A 37 -1.77 4.85 -12.01
CA GLU A 37 -1.61 5.64 -10.79
C GLU A 37 -2.13 7.08 -10.95
N ARG A 38 -1.85 7.71 -12.09
CA ARG A 38 -2.37 9.05 -12.40
C ARG A 38 -3.90 9.06 -12.45
N ILE A 39 -4.51 8.04 -13.05
CA ILE A 39 -5.97 7.95 -13.13
C ILE A 39 -6.57 7.65 -11.75
N ASP A 40 -6.03 6.69 -11.00
CA ASP A 40 -6.52 6.34 -9.66
C ASP A 40 -6.50 7.57 -8.73
N ARG A 41 -5.41 8.36 -8.78
CA ARG A 41 -5.31 9.62 -8.03
C ARG A 41 -6.34 10.67 -8.45
N ALA A 42 -6.66 10.74 -9.75
CA ALA A 42 -7.68 11.66 -10.26
C ALA A 42 -9.09 11.29 -9.78
N PHE A 43 -9.34 10.00 -9.54
CA PHE A 43 -10.61 9.47 -9.06
C PHE A 43 -10.51 8.89 -7.66
N SER A 44 -10.12 9.74 -6.72
CA SER A 44 -9.87 9.37 -5.32
C SER A 44 -11.05 8.63 -4.69
N THR A 45 -10.75 7.49 -4.08
CA THR A 45 -11.70 6.68 -3.30
C THR A 45 -11.82 7.14 -1.85
N LEU A 46 -10.96 8.07 -1.39
CA LEU A 46 -10.91 8.54 0.00
C LEU A 46 -12.27 8.93 0.61
N PRO A 47 -13.19 9.62 -0.10
CA PRO A 47 -14.50 9.97 0.46
C PRO A 47 -15.42 8.77 0.75
N TYR A 48 -15.12 7.60 0.19
CA TYR A 48 -15.97 6.40 0.25
C TYR A 48 -15.50 5.39 1.30
N TYR A 49 -14.55 5.79 2.15
CA TYR A 49 -14.04 4.98 3.23
C TYR A 49 -14.89 5.12 4.49
N HIS A 50 -15.19 3.97 5.11
CA HIS A 50 -15.57 3.91 6.51
C HIS A 50 -14.31 3.75 7.36
N TRP A 51 -14.10 4.66 8.33
CA TRP A 51 -12.90 4.70 9.16
C TRP A 51 -13.22 4.24 10.58
N GLU A 52 -12.48 3.24 11.04
CA GLU A 52 -12.57 2.69 12.40
C GLU A 52 -11.32 3.02 13.19
N LEU A 53 -11.49 3.50 14.43
CA LEU A 53 -10.37 3.83 15.31
C LEU A 53 -9.67 2.54 15.76
N VAL A 54 -8.40 2.39 15.40
CA VAL A 54 -7.57 1.24 15.79
C VAL A 54 -6.76 1.54 17.04
N SER A 55 -6.18 2.74 17.10
CA SER A 55 -5.36 3.14 18.24
C SER A 55 -5.36 4.65 18.40
N ASP A 56 -5.31 5.09 19.64
CA ASP A 56 -5.01 6.47 20.02
C ASP A 56 -4.10 6.44 21.24
N GLU A 57 -2.78 6.36 21.00
CA GLU A 57 -1.79 6.11 22.04
C GLU A 57 -0.65 7.12 22.02
N LYS A 58 -0.03 7.33 23.17
CA LYS A 58 1.21 8.12 23.27
C LYS A 58 2.37 7.28 22.74
N ILE A 59 3.30 7.92 22.04
CA ILE A 59 4.51 7.22 21.60
C ILE A 59 5.35 6.78 22.81
N PRO A 60 5.83 5.52 22.84
CA PRO A 60 6.66 4.98 23.92
C PRO A 60 7.87 5.87 24.21
N GLY A 61 8.16 6.07 25.50
CA GLY A 61 9.35 6.80 25.98
C GLY A 61 9.41 8.31 25.65
N GLY A 62 8.61 8.83 24.71
CA GLY A 62 8.78 10.20 24.19
C GLY A 62 9.98 10.38 23.26
N GLU A 63 10.86 9.38 23.16
CA GLU A 63 12.03 9.31 22.27
C GLU A 63 11.78 8.40 21.07
N GLY A 64 10.82 7.48 21.18
CA GLY A 64 10.47 6.50 20.14
C GLY A 64 10.52 5.07 20.62
N GLY A 65 10.02 4.16 19.79
CA GLY A 65 10.00 2.72 20.05
C GLY A 65 9.02 1.98 19.15
N GLU A 66 8.97 0.67 19.36
CA GLU A 66 7.98 -0.20 18.74
C GLU A 66 6.66 -0.16 19.55
N GLN A 67 5.54 -0.02 18.84
CA GLN A 67 4.20 -0.24 19.35
C GLN A 67 3.59 -1.42 18.62
N LEU A 68 3.19 -2.44 19.39
CA LEU A 68 2.40 -3.55 18.89
C LEU A 68 0.94 -3.35 19.30
N ILE A 69 0.09 -3.07 18.32
CA ILE A 69 -1.35 -2.89 18.50
C ILE A 69 -2.04 -4.17 18.05
N THR A 70 -2.64 -4.88 19.00
CA THR A 70 -3.43 -6.09 18.72
C THR A 70 -4.90 -5.77 18.84
N LEU A 71 -5.66 -6.02 17.77
CA LEU A 71 -7.10 -5.82 17.78
C LEU A 71 -7.79 -6.91 18.59
N ARG A 72 -8.87 -6.53 19.28
CA ARG A 72 -9.71 -7.49 20.03
C ARG A 72 -10.39 -8.47 19.08
N GLU A 73 -10.89 -7.95 17.96
CA GLU A 73 -11.50 -8.71 16.87
C GLU A 73 -10.88 -8.26 15.54
N PRO A 74 -10.64 -9.17 14.58
CA PRO A 74 -10.10 -8.77 13.28
C PRO A 74 -11.04 -7.83 12.53
N LEU A 75 -10.47 -6.84 11.86
CA LEU A 75 -11.22 -5.92 10.98
C LEU A 75 -11.15 -6.42 9.54
N PRO A 76 -12.28 -6.86 8.94
CA PRO A 76 -12.26 -7.45 7.62
C PRO A 76 -12.09 -6.39 6.52
N GLY A 77 -11.40 -6.76 5.44
CA GLY A 77 -11.38 -5.97 4.20
C GLY A 77 -10.76 -4.57 4.31
N VAL A 78 -9.85 -4.35 5.26
CA VAL A 78 -9.12 -3.08 5.39
C VAL A 78 -8.25 -2.85 4.15
N THR A 79 -8.36 -1.67 3.54
CA THR A 79 -7.58 -1.28 2.36
C THR A 79 -6.76 0.00 2.56
N ALA A 80 -6.92 0.69 3.69
CA ALA A 80 -6.08 1.83 4.03
C ALA A 80 -5.90 2.02 5.54
N LEU A 81 -4.84 2.72 5.91
CA LEU A 81 -4.58 3.21 7.26
C LEU A 81 -4.45 4.73 7.22
N SER A 82 -5.19 5.42 8.07
CA SER A 82 -5.04 6.87 8.28
C SER A 82 -4.23 7.12 9.55
N LEU A 83 -3.14 7.86 9.39
CA LEU A 83 -2.24 8.25 10.47
C LEU A 83 -2.39 9.73 10.75
N ARG A 84 -2.51 10.06 12.04
CA ARG A 84 -2.52 11.45 12.52
C ARG A 84 -1.74 11.54 13.82
N VAL A 85 -1.04 12.65 14.00
CA VAL A 85 -0.35 12.94 15.26
C VAL A 85 -0.86 14.23 15.88
N ASN A 86 -0.84 14.28 17.21
CA ASN A 86 -1.07 15.50 17.99
C ASN A 86 0.13 15.79 18.91
N ASN A 87 0.18 17.03 19.40
CA ASN A 87 1.21 17.61 20.30
C ASN A 87 2.58 17.88 19.66
N GLN A 88 3.22 16.87 19.04
CA GLN A 88 4.57 16.97 18.49
C GLN A 88 4.71 16.19 17.18
N ASP A 89 5.64 16.63 16.33
CA ASP A 89 5.94 15.96 15.06
C ASP A 89 6.55 14.58 15.29
N VAL A 90 6.14 13.62 14.48
CA VAL A 90 6.52 12.21 14.62
C VAL A 90 7.06 11.69 13.31
N MET A 91 8.16 10.95 13.39
CA MET A 91 8.64 10.11 12.31
C MET A 91 8.13 8.69 12.54
N ILE A 92 7.39 8.16 11.57
CA ILE A 92 7.14 6.72 11.48
C ILE A 92 8.29 6.14 10.67
N ASP A 93 9.15 5.34 11.30
CA ASP A 93 10.31 4.74 10.63
C ASP A 93 9.88 3.49 9.84
N SER A 94 8.96 2.69 10.38
CA SER A 94 8.34 1.56 9.70
C SER A 94 6.94 1.26 10.23
N MET A 95 6.11 0.64 9.41
CA MET A 95 4.79 0.15 9.79
C MET A 95 4.50 -1.18 9.09
N GLU A 96 3.97 -2.13 9.85
CA GLU A 96 3.60 -3.45 9.37
C GLU A 96 2.14 -3.73 9.70
N VAL A 97 1.41 -4.25 8.71
CA VAL A 97 0.02 -4.68 8.82
C VAL A 97 0.00 -6.20 8.77
N ILE A 98 -0.44 -6.83 9.86
CA ILE A 98 -0.45 -8.28 10.03
C ILE A 98 -1.89 -8.77 9.98
N ASP A 99 -2.19 -9.67 9.05
CA ASP A 99 -3.53 -10.20 8.84
C ASP A 99 -3.83 -11.43 9.70
N VAL A 100 -5.07 -11.93 9.62
CA VAL A 100 -5.49 -13.14 10.36
C VAL A 100 -4.73 -14.41 9.99
N SER A 101 -4.17 -14.48 8.77
CA SER A 101 -3.36 -15.60 8.29
C SER A 101 -1.89 -15.49 8.70
N GLY A 102 -1.48 -14.36 9.28
CA GLY A 102 -0.10 -14.05 9.62
C GLY A 102 0.70 -13.42 8.46
N LYS A 103 0.05 -13.08 7.34
CA LYS A 103 0.69 -12.33 6.25
C LYS A 103 1.00 -10.92 6.73
N VAL A 104 2.19 -10.45 6.36
CA VAL A 104 2.69 -9.12 6.73
C VAL A 104 2.76 -8.23 5.48
N TRP A 105 2.23 -7.02 5.60
CA TRP A 105 2.40 -5.95 4.62
C TRP A 105 3.24 -4.84 5.22
N GLU A 106 4.36 -4.52 4.58
CA GLU A 106 5.36 -3.59 5.10
C GLU A 106 5.28 -2.22 4.40
N PHE A 107 5.37 -1.16 5.21
CA PHE A 107 5.51 0.22 4.79
C PHE A 107 6.85 0.73 5.33
N ASN A 108 7.92 0.52 4.55
CA ASN A 108 9.30 0.80 4.96
C ASN A 108 9.81 2.19 4.58
N ASN A 109 8.97 3.02 3.94
CA ASN A 109 9.33 4.40 3.63
C ASN A 109 9.03 5.27 4.85
N PRO A 110 10.03 5.97 5.44
CA PRO A 110 9.78 6.81 6.59
C PRO A 110 8.78 7.93 6.30
N ILE A 111 7.84 8.15 7.22
CA ILE A 111 6.76 9.14 7.10
C ILE A 111 6.93 10.18 8.20
N LEU A 112 7.12 11.44 7.81
CA LEU A 112 7.03 12.56 8.75
C LEU A 112 5.58 13.02 8.90
N LEU A 113 5.02 12.85 10.10
CA LEU A 113 3.71 13.33 10.51
C LEU A 113 3.87 14.65 11.28
N PRO A 114 3.49 15.80 10.71
CA PRO A 114 3.53 17.08 11.42
C PRO A 114 2.28 17.28 12.30
N ALA A 115 2.45 17.63 13.58
CA ALA A 115 1.34 17.79 14.53
C ALA A 115 0.45 19.01 14.26
N PHE A 116 1.00 20.06 13.64
CA PHE A 116 0.29 21.31 13.41
C PHE A 116 -0.53 21.34 12.12
N ARG A 117 -0.55 20.26 11.34
CA ARG A 117 -1.33 20.20 10.10
C ARG A 117 -2.59 19.36 10.32
N PRO A 118 -3.74 19.80 9.81
CA PRO A 118 -4.96 18.98 9.81
C PRO A 118 -4.88 17.80 8.83
N ARG A 119 -3.73 17.57 8.18
CA ARG A 119 -3.58 16.55 7.15
C ARG A 119 -3.37 15.21 7.81
N HIS A 120 -4.21 14.26 7.42
CA HIS A 120 -4.01 12.84 7.65
C HIS A 120 -3.04 12.33 6.59
N GLU A 121 -2.07 11.51 7.00
CA GLU A 121 -1.35 10.69 6.03
C GLU A 121 -2.16 9.40 5.84
N VAL A 122 -2.39 8.99 4.59
CA VAL A 122 -3.14 7.78 4.29
C VAL A 122 -2.24 6.80 3.54
N CYS A 123 -2.01 5.64 4.17
CA CYS A 123 -1.26 4.54 3.61
C CYS A 123 -2.23 3.51 3.04
N PHE A 124 -2.24 3.32 1.72
CA PHE A 124 -3.09 2.32 1.07
C PHE A 124 -2.44 0.94 1.10
N LEU A 125 -3.22 -0.08 1.45
CA LEU A 125 -2.82 -1.47 1.36
C LEU A 125 -2.93 -1.95 -0.09
N PRO A 126 -2.04 -2.86 -0.53
CA PRO A 126 -2.08 -3.35 -1.91
C PRO A 126 -3.32 -4.18 -2.25
N LEU A 127 -3.91 -4.84 -1.25
CA LEU A 127 -5.11 -5.68 -1.36
C LEU A 127 -5.96 -5.56 -0.07
N PRO A 128 -7.25 -5.90 -0.12
CA PRO A 128 -8.10 -5.98 1.06
C PRO A 128 -7.51 -6.99 2.05
N THR A 129 -7.41 -6.57 3.30
CA THR A 129 -6.70 -7.33 4.34
C THR A 129 -7.58 -7.44 5.58
N ASP A 130 -7.73 -8.66 6.09
CA ASP A 130 -8.39 -8.92 7.37
C ASP A 130 -7.41 -8.60 8.49
N LEU A 131 -7.37 -7.33 8.88
CA LEU A 131 -6.39 -6.77 9.81
C LEU A 131 -6.55 -7.38 11.20
N LYS A 132 -5.46 -7.91 11.75
CA LYS A 132 -5.42 -8.47 13.10
C LYS A 132 -4.48 -7.68 14.03
N GLN A 133 -3.31 -7.28 13.53
CA GLN A 133 -2.32 -6.55 14.32
C GLN A 133 -1.62 -5.49 13.47
N LEU A 134 -1.20 -4.40 14.12
CA LEU A 134 -0.29 -3.40 13.57
C LEU A 134 0.99 -3.37 14.41
N ARG A 135 2.15 -3.38 13.74
CA ARG A 135 3.44 -3.11 14.38
C ARG A 135 3.99 -1.82 13.81
N ILE A 136 4.29 -0.85 14.66
CA ILE A 136 4.74 0.48 14.24
C ILE A 136 6.00 0.84 14.99
N THR A 137 7.05 1.19 14.25
CA THR A 137 8.25 1.80 14.82
C THR A 137 8.19 3.29 14.56
N SER A 138 8.21 4.09 15.62
CA SER A 138 8.09 5.54 15.51
C SER A 138 8.93 6.27 16.54
N ARG A 139 9.20 7.55 16.28
CA ARG A 139 9.96 8.44 17.17
C ARG A 139 9.51 9.89 17.05
N THR A 140 9.78 10.67 18.08
CA THR A 140 9.57 12.12 18.02
C THR A 140 10.60 12.73 17.07
N ALA A 141 10.14 13.46 16.05
CA ALA A 141 11.04 14.01 15.03
C ALA A 141 11.90 15.16 15.58
N ASN A 142 11.31 16.02 16.43
CA ASN A 142 11.95 17.17 17.05
C ASN A 142 11.46 17.32 18.50
N PRO A 143 12.03 16.59 19.48
CA PRO A 143 11.55 16.61 20.85
C PRO A 143 11.71 18.00 21.48
N ARG A 144 10.60 18.54 22.01
CA ARG A 144 10.59 19.82 22.74
C ARG A 144 10.30 19.57 24.23
N PRO A 145 11.19 19.98 25.16
CA PRO A 145 11.08 19.68 26.59
C PRO A 145 9.79 20.17 27.25
N ASP A 146 9.23 21.27 26.74
CA ASP A 146 8.04 21.95 27.26
C ASP A 146 6.73 21.43 26.67
N GLN A 147 6.78 20.54 25.67
CA GLN A 147 5.60 20.03 24.98
C GLN A 147 5.14 18.68 25.51
N ARG A 148 3.82 18.48 25.48
CA ARG A 148 3.20 17.18 25.80
C ARG A 148 3.75 16.10 24.86
N ARG A 149 3.90 14.88 25.37
CA ARG A 149 4.33 13.72 24.57
C ARG A 149 3.44 13.55 23.33
N PRO A 150 4.01 13.20 22.17
CA PRO A 150 3.23 12.97 20.95
C PRO A 150 2.24 11.83 21.14
N ARG A 151 1.08 11.99 20.51
CA ARG A 151 0.01 10.99 20.47
C ARG A 151 -0.27 10.63 19.03
N LEU A 152 -0.12 9.36 18.68
CA LEU A 152 -0.38 8.80 17.38
C LEU A 152 -1.79 8.19 17.38
N THR A 153 -2.63 8.71 16.50
CA THR A 153 -3.98 8.22 16.25
C THR A 153 -4.02 7.52 14.91
N ILE A 154 -4.57 6.30 14.88
CA ILE A 154 -4.58 5.42 13.72
C ILE A 154 -6.01 4.96 13.48
N HIS A 155 -6.47 5.10 12.24
CA HIS A 155 -7.73 4.52 11.80
C HIS A 155 -7.50 3.50 10.69
N ALA A 156 -8.21 2.38 10.74
CA ALA A 156 -8.33 1.44 9.64
C ALA A 156 -9.49 1.84 8.75
N GLY A 157 -9.28 1.82 7.44
CA GLY A 157 -10.24 2.21 6.44
C GLY A 157 -10.71 1.02 5.62
N VAL A 158 -12.03 0.85 5.51
CA VAL A 158 -12.66 -0.08 4.57
C VAL A 158 -13.36 0.74 3.49
N CYS A 159 -12.96 0.54 2.24
CA CYS A 159 -13.54 1.24 1.10
C CYS A 159 -14.86 0.58 0.65
N THR A 160 -15.90 1.39 0.44
CA THR A 160 -17.19 0.91 -0.07
C THR A 160 -17.22 0.77 -1.60
N LEU A 161 -16.26 1.40 -2.30
CA LEU A 161 -16.10 1.29 -3.74
C LEU A 161 -14.97 0.33 -4.13
N PRO A 162 -15.05 -0.34 -5.28
CA PRO A 162 -13.96 -1.15 -5.81
C PRO A 162 -12.68 -0.31 -6.02
N GLU A 163 -11.56 -0.81 -5.51
CA GLU A 163 -10.24 -0.19 -5.66
C GLU A 163 -9.38 -0.91 -6.70
N SER A 164 -10.03 -1.39 -7.78
CA SER A 164 -9.40 -2.25 -8.79
C SER A 164 -8.16 -1.61 -9.43
N GLY A 165 -8.08 -0.26 -9.50
CA GLY A 165 -6.88 0.45 -9.93
C GLY A 165 -5.66 0.21 -9.04
N LYS A 166 -5.81 0.34 -7.71
CA LYS A 166 -4.74 0.07 -6.73
C LYS A 166 -4.35 -1.40 -6.72
N HIS A 167 -5.33 -2.30 -6.77
CA HIS A 167 -5.08 -3.74 -6.82
C HIS A 167 -4.35 -4.14 -8.11
N ALA A 168 -4.71 -3.55 -9.25
CA ALA A 168 -4.00 -3.78 -10.51
C ALA A 168 -2.54 -3.32 -10.44
N LEU A 169 -2.27 -2.17 -9.82
CA LEU A 169 -0.91 -1.67 -9.61
C LEU A 169 -0.07 -2.63 -8.78
N HIS A 170 -0.63 -3.21 -7.72
CA HIS A 170 0.03 -4.24 -6.91
C HIS A 170 0.45 -5.43 -7.78
N HIS A 171 -0.48 -5.99 -8.56
CA HIS A 171 -0.20 -7.13 -9.42
C HIS A 171 0.82 -6.82 -10.53
N ILE A 172 0.83 -5.60 -11.06
CA ILE A 172 1.88 -5.17 -12.01
C ILE A 172 3.25 -5.09 -11.32
N HIS A 173 3.31 -4.60 -10.08
CA HIS A 173 4.56 -4.55 -9.32
C HIS A 173 5.11 -5.95 -9.04
N GLU A 174 4.26 -6.85 -8.54
CA GLU A 174 4.58 -8.27 -8.35
C GLU A 174 5.08 -8.94 -9.63
N ALA A 175 4.40 -8.70 -10.76
CA ALA A 175 4.82 -9.23 -12.04
C ALA A 175 6.23 -8.80 -12.42
N ARG A 176 6.60 -7.54 -12.15
CA ARG A 176 7.93 -7.00 -12.49
C ARG A 176 9.03 -7.66 -11.67
N GLU A 177 8.81 -7.88 -10.38
CA GLU A 177 9.79 -8.59 -9.54
C GLU A 177 9.92 -10.05 -9.99
N ARG A 178 8.81 -10.71 -10.32
CA ARG A 178 8.82 -12.08 -10.87
C ARG A 178 9.55 -12.19 -12.21
N ILE A 179 9.37 -11.22 -13.11
CA ILE A 179 10.12 -11.13 -14.38
C ILE A 179 11.63 -11.06 -14.11
N ARG A 180 12.07 -10.23 -13.15
CA ARG A 180 13.49 -10.12 -12.78
C ARG A 180 14.05 -11.41 -12.20
N ASN A 181 13.23 -12.15 -11.46
CA ASN A 181 13.61 -13.43 -10.88
C ASN A 181 13.52 -14.61 -11.87
N GLY A 182 13.09 -14.38 -13.11
CA GLY A 182 12.92 -15.42 -14.13
C GLY A 182 11.67 -16.29 -13.93
N GLU A 183 10.69 -15.84 -13.15
CA GLU A 183 9.43 -16.54 -12.87
C GLU A 183 8.33 -16.15 -13.88
N SER A 184 8.58 -16.34 -15.18
CA SER A 184 7.71 -15.80 -16.25
C SER A 184 6.25 -16.27 -16.17
N ALA A 185 6.00 -17.54 -15.87
CA ALA A 185 4.63 -18.05 -15.72
C ALA A 185 3.87 -17.38 -14.56
N ALA A 186 4.56 -17.18 -13.43
CA ALA A 186 3.97 -16.50 -12.28
C ALA A 186 3.76 -15.01 -12.58
N ALA A 187 4.69 -14.36 -13.27
CA ALA A 187 4.53 -12.98 -13.74
C ALA A 187 3.33 -12.82 -14.68
N ALA A 188 3.17 -13.70 -15.66
CA ALA A 188 2.04 -13.71 -16.59
C ALA A 188 0.70 -13.85 -15.83
N ALA A 189 0.64 -14.73 -14.81
CA ALA A 189 -0.54 -14.87 -13.96
C ALA A 189 -0.89 -13.57 -13.21
N GLN A 190 0.11 -12.84 -12.69
CA GLN A 190 -0.12 -11.54 -12.05
C GLN A 190 -0.61 -10.49 -13.05
N LEU A 191 -0.01 -10.42 -14.24
CA LEU A 191 -0.42 -9.48 -15.29
C LEU A 191 -1.85 -9.74 -15.79
N ARG A 192 -2.28 -11.00 -15.86
CA ARG A 192 -3.69 -11.35 -16.16
C ARG A 192 -4.65 -10.83 -15.10
N ARG A 193 -4.32 -11.01 -13.82
CA ARG A 193 -5.12 -10.46 -12.71
C ARG A 193 -5.20 -8.93 -12.81
N ALA A 194 -4.08 -8.28 -13.08
CA ALA A 194 -4.05 -6.83 -13.30
C ALA A 194 -4.95 -6.41 -14.48
N ALA A 195 -4.92 -7.14 -15.61
CA ALA A 195 -5.74 -6.83 -16.77
C ALA A 195 -7.24 -6.94 -16.47
N LEU A 196 -7.67 -7.98 -15.75
CA LEU A 196 -9.08 -8.14 -15.32
C LEU A 196 -9.52 -6.98 -14.42
N LEU A 197 -8.71 -6.63 -13.42
CA LEU A 197 -8.99 -5.52 -12.51
C LEU A 197 -9.06 -4.17 -13.23
N LEU A 198 -8.24 -3.96 -14.26
CA LEU A 198 -8.31 -2.74 -15.07
C LEU A 198 -9.56 -2.69 -15.94
N GLN A 199 -10.03 -3.84 -16.43
CA GLN A 199 -11.31 -3.91 -17.15
C GLN A 199 -12.48 -3.55 -16.22
N GLU A 200 -12.49 -4.09 -14.99
CA GLU A 200 -13.45 -3.70 -13.95
C GLU A 200 -13.37 -2.21 -13.63
N PHE A 201 -12.15 -1.68 -13.47
CA PHE A 201 -11.91 -0.26 -13.20
C PHE A 201 -12.47 0.63 -14.31
N VAL A 202 -12.32 0.26 -15.58
CA VAL A 202 -12.90 1.02 -16.70
C VAL A 202 -14.43 0.92 -16.69
N ASN A 203 -14.99 -0.25 -16.41
CA ASN A 203 -16.43 -0.47 -16.42
C ASN A 203 -17.13 0.29 -15.28
N SER A 204 -16.55 0.33 -14.08
CA SER A 204 -17.12 1.04 -12.92
C SER A 204 -17.13 2.57 -13.09
N ARG A 205 -16.38 3.11 -14.04
CA ARG A 205 -16.27 4.54 -14.33
C ARG A 205 -17.10 5.01 -15.53
N ARG A 206 -17.80 4.09 -16.21
CA ARG A 206 -18.74 4.41 -17.30
C ARG A 206 -20.17 4.69 -16.79
N LEU A 207 -20.39 4.59 -15.48
CA LEU A 207 -21.63 4.91 -14.77
C LEU A 207 -21.54 6.34 -14.21
#